data_AF-A0A261BXC8-F1
#
_entry.id   AF-A0A261BXC8-F1
#
_cell.length_a   1.000
_cell.length_b   1.000
_cell.length_c   1.000
_cell.angle_alpha   90.00
_cell.angle_beta   90.00
_cell.angle_gamma   90.00
#
_symmetry.space_group_name_H-M   'P 1'
#
loop_
_entity.id
_entity.type
_entity.pdbx_description
1 polymer ?
#
loop_
_entity_poly.entity_id
_entity_poly.type
_entity_poly.pdbx_seq_one_letter_code
_entity_poly.pdbx_strand_id
1 'polypeptide(L)'
;TTNLPSTPLLNIEEELAKISNSCLSPQNYLEITGYLLTFHMATMVNIRLINEAQFRIGTIELRAALGMPPHGPWKRETILKEEEILAAPTIEEYYERREQSLSTSLDLDNSQFSEKYFPSAVAFLDKRFPAIRGIYRQEFRNAKKVVDRETVDSMISKYRDVGMRINEAVNEMRRHTLDCWRENPEGLYKTTNLPSTPLLNIEEELANISNSCLSPQNYLEITGYLLTFHMATMVNIRLINEAQFRIGTIELRAALGMPPHGPWKREPFLKEDEILASPTIKEYYERREQSLSSMNLENSRFFEKYFPSAVAFLDRRFPAIRKIYRQEFRNAKKVVDREEVDSMISKYRDVGMRIKKAVHEMQEKTLDCWRENMEGLYKNSKGTVLADHAEELANISNSCLSLQNHLELTGYLLPSYTALTFTIQWSSTVLAQFRIGAMELRAALGMPPHGPWKRETILKEEDILAAPTIKEYYERREQSLISSLNLDNTQFFEKYIPSAIAFLDKRFPAIRGIYRQEFRNAKKVVDRETVDSMISKYRDVFNRFNEAVTEMQEKTVDCWREKKSEGLFGLLGLG
;
A
#
# COMPACT_ATOMS: atom_id res chain seq x y z
N THR A 1 -36.22 38.52 30.98
CA THR A 1 -35.89 38.03 29.62
C THR A 1 -34.46 38.42 29.32
N THR A 2 -33.52 37.53 29.63
CA THR A 2 -32.09 37.73 29.30
C THR A 2 -31.93 37.46 27.81
N ASN A 3 -31.79 38.52 27.01
CA ASN A 3 -31.46 38.42 25.60
C ASN A 3 -30.08 37.76 25.48
N LEU A 4 -30.05 36.49 25.03
CA LEU A 4 -28.80 35.88 24.59
C LEU A 4 -28.25 36.74 23.44
N PRO A 5 -26.95 37.11 23.46
CA PRO A 5 -26.35 37.83 22.35
C PRO A 5 -26.51 36.97 21.09
N SER A 6 -27.14 37.51 20.05
CA SER A 6 -27.26 36.83 18.77
C SER A 6 -25.85 36.69 18.18
N THR A 7 -25.29 35.48 18.22
CA THR A 7 -24.03 35.18 17.56
C THR A 7 -24.16 35.57 16.08
N PRO A 8 -23.25 36.40 15.53
CA PRO A 8 -23.28 36.78 14.12
C PRO A 8 -23.43 35.53 13.23
N LEU A 9 -24.27 35.61 12.20
CA LEU A 9 -24.39 34.53 11.23
C LEU A 9 -23.06 34.40 10.48
N LEU A 10 -22.55 33.17 10.38
CA LEU A 10 -21.36 32.86 9.62
C LEU A 10 -21.67 32.99 8.14
N ASN A 11 -20.73 33.59 7.39
CA ASN A 11 -20.71 33.49 5.95
C ASN A 11 -20.15 32.11 5.57
N ILE A 12 -21.05 31.17 5.27
CA ILE A 12 -20.68 29.75 5.08
C ILE A 12 -19.68 29.58 3.94
N GLU A 13 -19.86 30.27 2.80
CA GLU A 13 -18.94 30.14 1.66
C GLU A 13 -17.53 30.63 1.99
N GLU A 14 -17.43 31.74 2.74
CA GLU A 14 -16.14 32.29 3.15
C GLU A 14 -15.41 31.35 4.12
N GLU A 15 -16.13 30.75 5.07
CA GLU A 15 -15.55 29.80 6.01
C GLU A 15 -15.16 28.47 5.34
N LEU A 16 -15.96 27.97 4.39
CA LEU A 16 -15.58 26.81 3.57
C LEU A 16 -14.32 27.09 2.74
N ALA A 17 -14.22 28.28 2.15
CA ALA A 17 -13.02 28.70 1.41
C ALA A 17 -11.77 28.81 2.32
N LYS A 18 -11.93 29.25 3.58
CA LYS A 18 -10.83 29.25 4.56
C LYS A 18 -10.36 27.83 4.90
N ILE A 19 -11.29 26.89 5.02
CA ILE A 19 -10.97 25.47 5.26
C ILE A 19 -10.23 24.91 4.03
N SER A 20 -10.79 25.05 2.83
CA SER A 20 -10.20 24.49 1.60
C SER A 20 -8.82 25.04 1.26
N ASN A 21 -8.56 26.31 1.53
CA ASN A 21 -7.25 26.93 1.29
C ASN A 21 -6.24 26.71 2.43
N SER A 22 -6.62 26.04 3.52
CA SER A 22 -5.72 25.76 4.62
C SER A 22 -4.73 24.65 4.30
N CYS A 23 -3.56 24.70 4.94
CA CYS A 23 -2.55 23.65 4.86
C CYS A 23 -2.45 22.92 6.22
N LEU A 24 -2.31 21.61 6.19
CA LEU A 24 -1.99 20.80 7.37
C LEU A 24 -0.48 20.49 7.39
N SER A 25 0.18 20.80 8.51
CA SER A 25 1.57 20.40 8.73
C SER A 25 1.67 18.92 9.11
N PRO A 26 2.86 18.28 9.00
CA PRO A 26 3.07 16.94 9.52
C PRO A 26 2.69 16.77 10.99
N GLN A 27 2.89 17.81 11.81
CA GLN A 27 2.49 17.83 13.21
C GLN A 27 0.97 17.76 13.40
N ASN A 28 0.21 18.43 12.52
CA ASN A 28 -1.25 18.39 12.56
C ASN A 28 -1.77 16.97 12.26
N TYR A 29 -1.12 16.24 11.36
CA TYR A 29 -1.48 14.85 11.09
C TYR A 29 -1.35 13.97 12.34
N LEU A 30 -0.30 14.17 13.12
CA LEU A 30 -0.11 13.45 14.38
C LEU A 30 -1.15 13.88 15.43
N GLU A 31 -1.39 15.18 15.58
CA GLU A 31 -2.37 15.74 16.52
C GLU A 31 -3.79 15.20 16.30
N ILE A 32 -4.22 15.05 15.05
CA ILE A 32 -5.54 14.48 14.68
C ILE A 32 -5.72 13.06 15.25
N THR A 33 -4.66 12.26 15.24
CA THR A 33 -4.70 10.88 15.77
C THR A 33 -4.44 10.81 17.27
N GLY A 34 -4.32 11.95 17.94
CA GLY A 34 -3.93 12.04 19.36
C GLY A 34 -2.50 11.58 19.61
N TYR A 35 -1.62 11.69 18.60
CA TYR A 35 -0.24 11.20 18.64
C TYR A 35 -0.11 9.69 18.86
N LEU A 36 -1.20 8.93 18.69
CA LEU A 36 -1.23 7.47 18.86
C LEU A 36 -0.67 6.70 17.65
N LEU A 37 -0.45 7.39 16.53
CA LEU A 37 0.04 6.84 15.27
C LEU A 37 1.28 7.59 14.80
N THR A 38 2.20 6.86 14.16
CA THR A 38 3.35 7.46 13.46
C THR A 38 2.88 8.31 12.29
N PHE A 39 3.68 9.28 11.83
CA PHE A 39 3.24 10.22 10.78
C PHE A 39 2.74 9.49 9.52
N HIS A 40 3.38 8.41 9.09
CA HIS A 40 2.91 7.64 7.95
C HIS A 40 1.57 6.91 8.21
N MET A 41 1.38 6.32 9.39
CA MET A 41 0.11 5.71 9.76
C MET A 41 -0.99 6.76 9.95
N ALA A 42 -0.64 7.91 10.54
CA ALA A 42 -1.51 9.06 10.68
C ALA A 42 -1.91 9.61 9.31
N THR A 43 -1.00 9.70 8.33
CA THR A 43 -1.35 10.08 6.96
C THR A 43 -2.37 9.13 6.35
N MET A 44 -2.23 7.81 6.55
CA MET A 44 -3.18 6.83 6.02
C MET A 44 -4.53 6.86 6.74
N VAL A 45 -4.55 6.94 8.07
CA VAL A 45 -5.79 6.97 8.86
C VAL A 45 -6.53 8.29 8.66
N ASN A 46 -5.81 9.41 8.56
CA ASN A 46 -6.39 10.73 8.32
C ASN A 46 -7.03 10.86 6.93
N ILE A 47 -6.75 9.95 5.99
CA ILE A 47 -7.47 9.91 4.70
C ILE A 47 -8.98 9.81 4.92
N ARG A 48 -9.41 9.10 5.96
CA ARG A 48 -10.82 8.93 6.29
C ARG A 48 -11.19 9.65 7.58
N LEU A 49 -10.33 9.59 8.60
CA LEU A 49 -10.64 10.06 9.95
C LEU A 49 -11.06 11.54 10.01
N ILE A 50 -10.48 12.42 9.20
CA ILE A 50 -10.86 13.85 9.19
C ILE A 50 -12.29 14.02 8.69
N ASN A 51 -12.64 13.33 7.61
CA ASN A 51 -13.98 13.37 7.01
C ASN A 51 -15.02 12.74 7.95
N GLU A 52 -14.67 11.63 8.59
CA GLU A 52 -15.54 10.98 9.56
C GLU A 52 -15.69 11.81 10.84
N ALA A 53 -14.64 12.48 11.29
CA ALA A 53 -14.70 13.35 12.46
C ALA A 53 -15.59 14.57 12.22
N GLN A 54 -15.58 15.18 11.02
CA GLN A 54 -16.51 16.27 10.73
C GLN A 54 -17.97 15.80 10.65
N PHE A 55 -18.23 14.61 10.09
CA PHE A 55 -19.57 14.00 10.14
C PHE A 55 -19.99 13.73 11.58
N ARG A 56 -19.07 13.28 12.43
CA ARG A 56 -19.33 13.10 13.86
C ARG A 56 -19.68 14.41 14.55
N ILE A 57 -19.00 15.51 14.25
CA ILE A 57 -19.37 16.85 14.73
C ILE A 57 -20.81 17.18 14.29
N GLY A 58 -21.15 16.95 13.03
CA GLY A 58 -22.50 17.20 12.51
C GLY A 58 -23.58 16.39 13.21
N THR A 59 -23.36 15.09 13.46
CA THR A 59 -24.33 14.28 14.22
C THR A 59 -24.48 14.75 15.67
N ILE A 60 -23.39 15.20 16.33
CA ILE A 60 -23.47 15.76 17.69
C ILE A 60 -24.37 16.99 17.72
N GLU A 61 -24.19 17.91 16.76
CA GLU A 61 -25.00 19.13 16.69
C GLU A 61 -26.44 18.85 16.23
N LEU A 62 -26.65 17.87 15.35
CA LEU A 62 -27.98 17.41 14.94
C LEU A 62 -28.77 16.82 16.12
N ARG A 63 -28.14 15.95 16.90
CA ARG A 63 -28.74 15.38 18.13
C ARG A 63 -29.11 16.48 19.11
N ALA A 64 -28.22 17.45 19.33
CA ALA A 64 -28.49 18.60 20.20
C ALA A 64 -29.68 19.44 19.70
N ALA A 65 -29.76 19.70 18.38
CA ALA A 65 -30.86 20.48 17.80
C ALA A 65 -32.21 19.76 17.85
N LEU A 66 -32.21 18.43 17.76
CA LEU A 66 -33.41 17.58 17.86
C LEU A 66 -33.76 17.20 19.31
N GLY A 67 -32.96 17.60 20.30
CA GLY A 67 -33.18 17.21 21.71
C GLY A 67 -32.90 15.73 22.00
N MET A 68 -32.14 15.05 21.14
CA MET A 68 -31.80 13.63 21.27
C MET A 68 -30.67 13.44 22.30
N PRO A 69 -30.64 12.30 23.01
CA PRO A 69 -29.57 12.01 23.96
C PRO A 69 -28.21 11.91 23.23
N PRO A 70 -27.08 12.18 23.90
CA PRO A 70 -25.74 12.01 23.32
C PRO A 70 -25.52 10.59 22.79
N HIS A 71 -24.56 10.46 21.88
CA HIS A 71 -24.15 9.17 21.34
C HIS A 71 -23.79 8.15 22.44
N GLY A 72 -24.33 6.94 22.32
CA GLY A 72 -23.87 5.78 23.08
C GLY A 72 -22.61 5.14 22.49
N PRO A 73 -22.15 4.00 23.04
CA PRO A 73 -21.08 3.20 22.45
C PRO A 73 -21.42 2.80 21.02
N TRP A 74 -20.40 2.67 20.17
CA TRP A 74 -20.59 2.30 18.77
C TRP A 74 -21.11 0.87 18.69
N LYS A 75 -22.15 0.67 17.88
CA LYS A 75 -22.78 -0.64 17.66
C LYS A 75 -22.31 -1.19 16.33
N ARG A 76 -22.24 -2.53 16.21
CA ARG A 76 -21.95 -3.20 14.94
C ARG A 76 -23.02 -2.83 13.92
N GLU A 77 -22.60 -2.52 12.70
CA GLU A 77 -23.52 -2.09 11.65
C GLU A 77 -24.51 -3.22 11.35
N THR A 78 -25.79 -2.90 11.33
CA THR A 78 -26.83 -3.77 10.81
C THR A 78 -27.44 -3.01 9.65
N ILE A 79 -27.37 -3.54 8.43
CA ILE A 79 -28.01 -2.91 7.27
C ILE A 79 -29.52 -3.02 7.49
N LEU A 80 -30.13 -1.95 8.00
CA LEU A 80 -31.57 -1.89 8.23
C LEU A 80 -32.29 -1.62 6.92
N LYS A 81 -33.37 -2.35 6.67
CA LYS A 81 -34.26 -2.07 5.54
C LYS A 81 -35.16 -0.88 5.87
N GLU A 82 -35.68 -0.21 4.84
CA GLU A 82 -36.55 0.96 5.02
C GLU A 82 -37.81 0.61 5.85
N GLU A 83 -38.36 -0.60 5.68
CA GLU A 83 -39.50 -1.07 6.47
C GLU A 83 -39.15 -1.18 7.96
N GLU A 84 -37.92 -1.59 8.28
CA GLU A 84 -37.43 -1.66 9.65
C GLU A 84 -37.25 -0.26 10.22
N ILE A 85 -36.74 0.71 9.46
CA ILE A 85 -36.63 2.11 9.93
C ILE A 85 -38.03 2.68 10.25
N LEU A 86 -38.99 2.50 9.34
CA LEU A 86 -40.35 3.03 9.48
C LEU A 86 -41.16 2.38 10.62
N ALA A 87 -40.82 1.14 10.98
CA ALA A 87 -41.44 0.39 12.07
C ALA A 87 -41.03 0.87 13.48
N ALA A 88 -40.18 1.90 13.60
CA ALA A 88 -39.76 2.42 14.90
C ALA A 88 -40.96 2.94 15.73
N PRO A 89 -41.15 2.48 16.98
CA PRO A 89 -42.29 2.84 17.82
C PRO A 89 -42.22 4.27 18.40
N THR A 90 -41.03 4.87 18.47
CA THR A 90 -40.83 6.24 18.97
C THR A 90 -40.03 7.09 17.98
N ILE A 91 -40.03 8.41 18.16
CA ILE A 91 -39.27 9.32 17.31
C ILE A 91 -37.76 9.20 17.56
N GLU A 92 -37.37 8.91 18.81
CA GLU A 92 -35.99 8.66 19.19
C GLU A 92 -35.46 7.41 18.51
N GLU A 93 -36.23 6.32 18.52
CA GLU A 93 -35.83 5.08 17.86
C GLU A 93 -35.85 5.22 16.34
N TYR A 94 -36.78 5.99 15.79
CA TYR A 94 -36.79 6.35 14.36
C TYR A 94 -35.51 7.09 13.97
N TYR A 95 -35.12 8.09 14.76
CA TYR A 95 -33.89 8.85 14.55
C TYR A 95 -32.65 7.96 14.68
N GLU A 96 -32.56 7.08 15.69
CA GLU A 96 -31.43 6.17 15.84
C GLU A 96 -31.26 5.23 14.65
N ARG A 97 -32.35 4.66 14.13
CA ARG A 97 -32.32 3.77 12.94
C ARG A 97 -31.92 4.55 11.68
N ARG A 98 -32.45 5.77 11.52
CA ARG A 98 -32.05 6.67 10.43
C ARG A 98 -30.58 7.08 10.51
N GLU A 99 -30.08 7.45 11.69
CA GLU A 99 -28.69 7.83 11.92
C GLU A 99 -27.73 6.66 11.63
N GLN A 100 -28.09 5.43 12.03
CA GLN A 100 -27.34 4.22 11.68
C GLN A 100 -27.26 4.02 10.16
N SER A 101 -28.35 4.27 9.43
CA SER A 101 -28.35 4.19 7.96
C SER A 101 -27.52 5.27 7.24
N LEU A 102 -27.06 6.31 7.95
CA LEU A 102 -26.21 7.36 7.37
C LEU A 102 -24.74 6.94 7.26
N SER A 103 -24.33 5.88 7.95
CA SER A 103 -22.93 5.52 8.06
C SER A 103 -22.63 4.16 7.44
N THR A 104 -22.28 4.17 6.16
CA THR A 104 -21.77 2.99 5.45
C THR A 104 -20.25 2.81 5.61
N SER A 105 -19.59 3.67 6.39
CA SER A 105 -18.12 3.73 6.56
C SER A 105 -17.63 3.47 7.99
N LEU A 106 -18.53 3.48 8.99
CA LEU A 106 -18.23 3.28 10.42
C LEU A 106 -18.59 1.84 10.86
N ASP A 107 -18.37 0.87 9.97
CA ASP A 107 -18.47 -0.55 10.31
C ASP A 107 -17.33 -0.96 11.25
N LEU A 108 -17.66 -1.62 12.36
CA LEU A 108 -16.68 -2.21 13.28
C LEU A 108 -15.88 -3.34 12.64
N ASP A 109 -16.39 -3.95 11.57
CA ASP A 109 -15.70 -4.98 10.79
C ASP A 109 -14.79 -4.38 9.69
N ASN A 110 -14.81 -3.05 9.49
CA ASN A 110 -13.85 -2.37 8.64
C ASN A 110 -12.48 -2.26 9.33
N SER A 111 -11.49 -2.97 8.79
CA SER A 111 -10.10 -2.95 9.28
C SER A 111 -9.43 -1.56 9.38
N GLN A 112 -10.03 -0.53 8.76
CA GLN A 112 -9.54 0.86 8.80
C GLN A 112 -10.31 1.75 9.81
N PHE A 113 -11.39 1.25 10.42
CA PHE A 113 -12.17 1.97 11.43
C PHE A 113 -11.60 1.74 12.83
N SER A 114 -11.39 2.82 13.59
CA SER A 114 -11.00 2.72 14.99
C SER A 114 -11.57 3.89 15.79
N GLU A 115 -12.57 3.57 16.62
CA GLU A 115 -13.27 4.50 17.52
C GLU A 115 -12.30 5.36 18.35
N LYS A 116 -11.16 4.80 18.75
CA LYS A 116 -10.21 5.45 19.68
C LYS A 116 -9.60 6.76 19.17
N TYR A 117 -9.64 7.04 17.86
CA TYR A 117 -9.06 8.26 17.29
C TYR A 117 -10.05 9.43 17.17
N PHE A 118 -11.36 9.16 17.23
CA PHE A 118 -12.40 10.19 17.05
C PHE A 118 -12.34 11.33 18.06
N PRO A 119 -12.12 11.11 19.37
CA PRO A 119 -12.03 12.20 20.32
C PRO A 119 -10.94 13.23 19.97
N SER A 120 -9.75 12.74 19.60
CA SER A 120 -8.62 13.59 19.22
C SER A 120 -8.87 14.31 17.89
N ALA A 121 -9.44 13.62 16.90
CA ALA A 121 -9.75 14.22 15.60
C ALA A 121 -10.82 15.32 15.71
N VAL A 122 -11.87 15.09 16.50
CA VAL A 122 -12.89 16.10 16.79
C VAL A 122 -12.28 17.29 17.53
N ALA A 123 -11.47 17.05 18.56
CA ALA A 123 -10.80 18.11 19.30
C ALA A 123 -9.86 18.95 18.42
N PHE A 124 -9.14 18.30 17.50
CA PHE A 124 -8.31 18.99 16.51
C PHE A 124 -9.16 19.87 15.58
N LEU A 125 -10.25 19.33 15.02
CA LEU A 125 -11.13 20.09 14.12
C LEU A 125 -11.80 21.27 14.83
N ASP A 126 -12.28 21.09 16.06
CA ASP A 126 -12.86 22.18 16.85
C ASP A 126 -11.85 23.30 17.14
N LYS A 127 -10.58 22.93 17.37
CA LYS A 127 -9.50 23.89 17.62
C LYS A 127 -9.06 24.60 16.33
N ARG A 128 -8.86 23.85 15.25
CA ARG A 128 -8.26 24.36 14.01
C ARG A 128 -9.28 24.99 13.07
N PHE A 129 -10.49 24.44 13.03
CA PHE A 129 -11.59 24.84 12.15
C PHE A 129 -12.90 24.94 12.94
N PRO A 130 -12.99 25.84 13.95
CA PRO A 130 -14.20 25.98 14.78
C PRO A 130 -15.47 26.28 13.96
N ALA A 131 -15.31 26.84 12.75
CA ALA A 131 -16.39 27.11 11.82
C ALA A 131 -17.16 25.85 11.41
N ILE A 132 -16.55 24.66 11.36
CA ILE A 132 -17.24 23.40 11.02
C ILE A 132 -18.45 23.18 11.94
N ARG A 133 -18.21 23.26 13.26
CA ARG A 133 -19.28 23.15 14.26
C ARG A 133 -20.25 24.33 14.18
N GLY A 134 -19.74 25.53 13.89
CA GLY A 134 -20.54 26.74 13.71
C GLY A 134 -21.54 26.65 12.55
N ILE A 135 -21.13 26.09 11.41
CA ILE A 135 -21.96 25.87 10.23
C ILE A 135 -23.09 24.89 10.55
N TYR A 136 -22.77 23.73 11.12
CA TYR A 136 -23.80 22.77 11.55
C TYR A 136 -24.80 23.38 12.53
N ARG A 137 -24.31 24.11 13.55
CA ARG A 137 -25.19 24.82 14.48
C ARG A 137 -26.11 25.78 13.76
N GLN A 138 -25.58 26.61 12.87
CA GLN A 138 -26.35 27.61 12.11
C GLN A 138 -27.46 26.96 11.29
N GLU A 139 -27.15 25.88 10.58
CA GLU A 139 -28.10 25.16 9.72
C GLU A 139 -29.20 24.46 10.51
N PHE A 140 -28.89 24.02 11.74
CA PHE A 140 -29.86 23.38 12.62
C PHE A 140 -30.59 24.34 13.58
N ARG A 141 -30.29 25.66 13.60
CA ARG A 141 -30.92 26.64 14.50
C ARG A 141 -32.45 26.66 14.44
N ASN A 142 -33.02 26.32 13.28
CA ASN A 142 -34.46 26.37 13.02
C ASN A 142 -35.16 25.02 13.24
N ALA A 143 -34.55 24.08 13.99
CA ALA A 143 -35.22 22.86 14.40
C ALA A 143 -36.51 23.15 15.15
N LYS A 144 -37.60 22.48 14.75
CA LYS A 144 -38.89 22.61 15.44
C LYS A 144 -38.73 22.11 16.88
N LYS A 145 -39.41 22.78 17.82
CA LYS A 145 -39.48 22.35 19.23
C LYS A 145 -40.21 21.01 19.42
N VAL A 146 -41.12 20.68 18.50
CA VAL A 146 -41.78 19.37 18.44
C VAL A 146 -41.19 18.63 17.25
N VAL A 147 -40.52 17.52 17.53
CA VAL A 147 -39.84 16.70 16.52
C VAL A 147 -40.78 15.59 16.07
N ASP A 148 -41.24 15.66 14.83
CA ASP A 148 -41.93 14.58 14.12
C ASP A 148 -40.97 13.91 13.12
N ARG A 149 -41.42 12.82 12.49
CA ARG A 149 -40.59 12.06 11.53
C ARG A 149 -40.18 12.91 10.32
N GLU A 150 -41.07 13.78 9.85
CA GLU A 150 -40.79 14.71 8.75
C GLU A 150 -39.67 15.69 9.11
N THR A 151 -39.68 16.20 10.35
CA THR A 151 -38.63 17.08 10.88
C THR A 151 -37.29 16.34 10.97
N VAL A 152 -37.30 15.07 11.40
CA VAL A 152 -36.10 14.21 11.41
C VAL A 152 -35.54 14.03 9.99
N ASP A 153 -36.37 13.63 9.04
CA ASP A 153 -35.92 13.38 7.67
C ASP A 153 -35.42 14.66 6.99
N SER A 154 -36.11 15.78 7.20
CA SER A 154 -35.67 17.10 6.72
C SER A 154 -34.31 17.50 7.30
N MET A 155 -34.09 17.30 8.59
CA MET A 155 -32.82 17.63 9.25
C MET A 155 -31.69 16.69 8.85
N ILE A 156 -31.98 15.41 8.62
CA ILE A 156 -31.01 14.45 8.07
C ILE A 156 -30.61 14.85 6.64
N SER A 157 -31.56 15.26 5.81
CA SER A 157 -31.26 15.76 4.46
C SER A 157 -30.34 16.98 4.55
N LYS A 158 -30.65 17.95 5.41
CA LYS A 158 -29.78 19.12 5.63
C LYS A 158 -28.40 18.73 6.15
N TYR A 159 -28.33 17.79 7.08
CA TYR A 159 -27.06 17.25 7.57
C TYR A 159 -26.21 16.67 6.42
N ARG A 160 -26.82 15.92 5.50
CA ARG A 160 -26.13 15.38 4.32
C ARG A 160 -25.63 16.50 3.42
N ASP A 161 -26.48 17.46 3.08
CA ASP A 161 -26.13 18.56 2.18
C ASP A 161 -24.98 19.40 2.74
N VAL A 162 -25.09 19.81 4.01
CA VAL A 162 -24.07 20.61 4.69
C VAL A 162 -22.79 19.80 4.90
N GLY A 163 -22.92 18.54 5.29
CA GLY A 163 -21.78 17.65 5.48
C GLY A 163 -21.02 17.37 4.18
N MET A 164 -21.72 17.26 3.04
CA MET A 164 -21.08 17.12 1.73
C MET A 164 -20.27 18.37 1.37
N ARG A 165 -20.82 19.56 1.59
CA ARG A 165 -20.11 20.83 1.33
C ARG A 165 -18.87 21.01 2.21
N ILE A 166 -18.96 20.67 3.49
CA ILE A 166 -17.79 20.66 4.39
C ILE A 166 -16.77 19.60 3.96
N ASN A 167 -17.23 18.41 3.59
CA ASN A 167 -16.38 17.33 3.11
C ASN A 167 -15.64 17.71 1.81
N GLU A 168 -16.29 18.42 0.88
CA GLU A 168 -15.63 18.98 -0.31
C GLU A 168 -14.51 19.94 0.08
N ALA A 169 -14.78 20.90 0.97
CA ALA A 169 -13.76 21.83 1.45
C ALA A 169 -12.60 21.13 2.18
N VAL A 170 -12.88 20.13 3.01
CA VAL A 170 -11.87 19.33 3.72
C VAL A 170 -11.05 18.47 2.74
N ASN A 171 -11.68 17.90 1.71
CA ASN A 171 -10.95 17.14 0.69
C ASN A 171 -10.07 18.05 -0.15
N GLU A 172 -10.53 19.25 -0.47
CA GLU A 172 -9.73 20.24 -1.19
C GLU A 172 -8.56 20.73 -0.34
N MET A 173 -8.78 21.02 0.94
CA MET A 173 -7.70 21.30 1.91
C MET A 173 -6.64 20.19 1.92
N ARG A 174 -7.07 18.92 1.84
CA ARG A 174 -6.14 17.79 1.83
C ARG A 174 -5.33 17.70 0.54
N ARG A 175 -5.95 17.96 -0.62
CA ARG A 175 -5.23 18.04 -1.91
C ARG A 175 -4.25 19.20 -1.87
N HIS A 176 -4.73 20.38 -1.52
CA HIS A 176 -3.94 21.60 -1.40
C HIS A 176 -2.81 21.45 -0.38
N THR A 177 -2.99 20.68 0.70
CA THR A 177 -1.92 20.38 1.66
C THR A 177 -0.73 19.67 1.00
N LEU A 178 -0.95 18.77 0.04
CA LEU A 178 0.13 18.12 -0.71
C LEU A 178 0.89 19.13 -1.58
N ASP A 179 0.20 20.14 -2.09
CA ASP A 179 0.77 21.26 -2.85
C ASP A 179 1.46 22.28 -1.93
N CYS A 180 0.92 22.57 -0.73
CA CYS A 180 1.57 23.38 0.28
C CYS A 180 2.91 22.77 0.73
N TRP A 181 3.00 21.45 0.79
CA TRP A 181 4.27 20.74 1.06
C TRP A 181 5.27 20.87 -0.09
N ARG A 182 4.80 21.16 -1.30
CA ARG A 182 5.61 21.36 -2.51
C ARG A 182 6.04 22.83 -2.69
N GLU A 183 5.16 23.78 -2.37
CA GLU A 183 5.34 25.21 -2.62
C GLU A 183 5.90 25.99 -1.42
N ASN A 184 5.98 25.39 -0.22
CA ASN A 184 6.55 26.05 0.95
C ASN A 184 7.64 25.21 1.66
N PRO A 185 8.88 25.19 1.12
CA PRO A 185 10.05 24.67 1.83
C PRO A 185 10.44 25.56 3.04
N GLU A 186 9.99 26.83 3.09
CA GLU A 186 10.58 27.90 3.90
C GLU A 186 10.21 27.90 5.41
N GLY A 187 9.54 26.86 5.90
CA GLY A 187 9.40 26.61 7.34
C GLY A 187 10.63 25.95 8.00
N LEU A 188 11.64 25.54 7.23
CA LEU A 188 12.77 24.73 7.74
C LEU A 188 14.16 25.14 7.24
N TYR A 189 14.32 26.32 6.64
CA TYR A 189 15.63 26.81 6.20
C TYR A 189 16.07 28.03 7.00
N LYS A 190 16.82 27.79 8.09
CA LYS A 190 17.88 28.71 8.51
C LYS A 190 19.22 28.08 8.16
N THR A 191 19.70 28.40 6.96
CA THR A 191 21.10 28.19 6.57
C THR A 191 21.98 29.22 7.26
N THR A 192 22.91 28.76 8.08
CA THR A 192 24.13 29.50 8.44
C THR A 192 25.25 29.05 7.52
N ASN A 193 25.85 29.96 6.75
CA ASN A 193 26.94 29.66 5.81
C ASN A 193 28.34 29.74 6.45
N LEU A 194 29.16 28.74 6.08
CA LEU A 194 30.64 28.67 5.86
C LEU A 194 31.65 28.89 7.03
N PRO A 195 32.91 28.39 6.97
CA PRO A 195 33.78 28.08 5.81
C PRO A 195 34.20 26.60 5.60
N SER A 196 35.01 26.36 4.56
CA SER A 196 35.07 25.21 3.65
C SER A 196 36.38 24.39 3.65
N THR A 197 36.26 23.10 3.32
CA THR A 197 37.20 22.25 2.53
C THR A 197 36.45 20.95 2.13
N PRO A 198 36.81 20.29 1.02
CA PRO A 198 35.88 19.91 -0.05
C PRO A 198 34.74 19.01 0.45
N LEU A 199 33.52 19.54 0.37
CA LEU A 199 32.30 18.85 0.76
C LEU A 199 31.78 18.01 -0.40
N LEU A 200 31.19 16.88 -0.05
CA LEU A 200 30.47 16.03 -0.97
C LEU A 200 29.27 16.81 -1.53
N ASN A 201 29.10 16.80 -2.86
CA ASN A 201 27.95 17.42 -3.52
C ASN A 201 26.73 16.52 -3.31
N ILE A 202 25.95 16.81 -2.27
CA ILE A 202 24.83 15.96 -1.84
C ILE A 202 23.80 15.79 -2.96
N GLU A 203 23.49 16.86 -3.71
CA GLU A 203 22.50 16.79 -4.78
C GLU A 203 22.95 15.88 -5.93
N GLU A 204 24.23 15.92 -6.28
CA GLU A 204 24.80 15.04 -7.30
C GLU A 204 24.77 13.58 -6.86
N GLU A 205 25.10 13.28 -5.60
CA GLU A 205 25.01 11.91 -5.09
C GLU A 205 23.58 11.40 -5.00
N LEU A 206 22.63 12.25 -4.58
CA LEU A 206 21.21 11.90 -4.58
C LEU A 206 20.72 11.61 -6.00
N ALA A 207 21.13 12.42 -6.99
CA ALA A 207 20.84 12.17 -8.39
C ALA A 207 21.50 10.89 -8.91
N ASN A 208 22.71 10.55 -8.46
CA ASN A 208 23.37 9.29 -8.82
C ASN A 208 22.62 8.07 -8.26
N ILE A 209 22.10 8.17 -7.03
CA ILE A 209 21.25 7.14 -6.43
C ILE A 209 19.95 7.01 -7.23
N SER A 210 19.22 8.12 -7.47
CA SER A 210 17.92 8.07 -8.17
C SER A 210 18.04 7.58 -9.60
N ASN A 211 19.15 7.88 -10.27
CA ASN A 211 19.38 7.43 -11.65
C ASN A 211 19.91 6.01 -11.78
N SER A 212 20.24 5.35 -10.67
CA SER A 212 20.74 3.98 -10.68
C SER A 212 19.63 2.96 -10.92
N CYS A 213 20.02 1.79 -11.42
CA CYS A 213 19.13 0.65 -11.57
C CYS A 213 19.66 -0.55 -10.78
N LEU A 214 18.74 -1.28 -10.14
CA LEU A 214 19.04 -2.51 -9.43
C LEU A 214 18.73 -3.70 -10.32
N SER A 215 19.60 -4.70 -10.37
CA SER A 215 19.32 -5.95 -11.09
C SER A 215 18.47 -6.89 -10.23
N PRO A 216 17.85 -7.93 -10.83
CA PRO A 216 17.19 -8.98 -10.07
C PRO A 216 18.09 -9.63 -9.00
N GLN A 217 19.38 -9.80 -9.32
CA GLN A 217 20.37 -10.31 -8.37
C GLN A 217 20.58 -9.38 -7.17
N ASN A 218 20.53 -8.06 -7.37
CA ASN A 218 20.63 -7.10 -6.28
C ASN A 218 19.45 -7.24 -5.30
N TYR A 219 18.26 -7.54 -5.80
CA TYR A 219 17.10 -7.76 -4.94
C TYR A 219 17.29 -8.96 -4.01
N LEU A 220 17.80 -10.07 -4.55
CA LEU A 220 18.12 -11.25 -3.74
C LEU A 220 19.20 -10.94 -2.71
N GLU A 221 20.25 -10.24 -3.11
CA GLU A 221 21.37 -9.89 -2.24
C GLU A 221 20.96 -9.01 -1.04
N ILE A 222 20.07 -8.03 -1.25
CA ILE A 222 19.55 -7.15 -0.18
C ILE A 222 18.88 -7.98 0.93
N THR A 223 18.21 -9.07 0.56
CA THR A 223 17.55 -9.98 1.52
C THR A 223 18.49 -11.08 2.06
N GLY A 224 19.77 -11.05 1.66
CA GLY A 224 20.76 -12.06 2.01
C GLY A 224 20.54 -13.41 1.32
N TYR A 225 19.88 -13.42 0.15
CA TYR A 225 19.49 -14.62 -0.58
C TYR A 225 18.53 -15.54 0.20
N LEU A 226 17.86 -15.01 1.22
CA LEU A 226 16.93 -15.75 2.07
C LEU A 226 15.49 -15.74 1.53
N LEU A 227 15.20 -14.84 0.58
CA LEU A 227 13.89 -14.70 -0.06
C LEU A 227 14.01 -14.99 -1.56
N THR A 228 12.93 -15.56 -2.12
CA THR A 228 12.75 -15.69 -3.56
C THR A 228 12.65 -14.31 -4.22
N PHE A 229 12.88 -14.21 -5.54
CA PHE A 229 12.93 -12.90 -6.21
C PHE A 229 11.63 -12.11 -6.03
N HIS A 230 10.47 -12.77 -6.12
CA HIS A 230 9.17 -12.12 -5.96
C HIS A 230 8.92 -11.65 -4.51
N MET A 231 9.31 -12.43 -3.51
CA MET A 231 9.26 -11.98 -2.12
C MET A 231 10.28 -10.86 -1.85
N ALA A 232 11.47 -10.97 -2.43
CA ALA A 232 12.51 -9.97 -2.33
C ALA A 232 12.06 -8.64 -2.95
N THR A 233 11.35 -8.63 -4.09
CA THR A 233 10.80 -7.39 -4.66
C THR A 233 9.80 -6.74 -3.72
N MET A 234 8.88 -7.50 -3.13
CA MET A 234 7.91 -6.95 -2.16
C MET A 234 8.58 -6.42 -0.89
N VAL A 235 9.51 -7.19 -0.32
CA VAL A 235 10.20 -6.80 0.92
C VAL A 235 11.14 -5.61 0.69
N ASN A 236 11.84 -5.58 -0.44
CA ASN A 236 12.83 -4.53 -0.73
C ASN A 236 12.23 -3.14 -0.97
N ILE A 237 10.96 -3.04 -1.38
CA ILE A 237 10.24 -1.76 -1.43
C ILE A 237 10.37 -1.01 -0.10
N ARG A 238 10.26 -1.74 1.02
CA ARG A 238 10.38 -1.18 2.38
C ARG A 238 11.78 -1.34 2.96
N LEU A 239 12.38 -2.52 2.82
CA LEU A 239 13.64 -2.86 3.47
C LEU A 239 14.79 -1.93 3.06
N ILE A 240 14.86 -1.50 1.79
CA ILE A 240 15.89 -0.54 1.34
C ILE A 240 15.72 0.81 2.05
N ASN A 241 14.47 1.28 2.14
CA ASN A 241 14.13 2.53 2.81
C ASN A 241 14.39 2.47 4.32
N GLU A 242 14.06 1.37 4.97
CA GLU A 242 14.33 1.19 6.40
C GLU A 242 15.83 1.01 6.67
N ALA A 243 16.56 0.30 5.80
CA ALA A 243 17.99 0.13 5.92
C ALA A 243 18.77 1.45 5.81
N GLN A 244 18.38 2.37 4.92
CA GLN A 244 19.02 3.70 4.87
C GLN A 244 18.72 4.53 6.14
N PHE A 245 17.51 4.44 6.69
CA PHE A 245 17.19 5.08 7.97
C PHE A 245 18.01 4.46 9.11
N ARG A 246 18.26 3.15 9.06
CA ARG A 246 19.15 2.46 10.01
C ARG A 246 20.59 2.95 9.89
N ILE A 247 21.12 3.13 8.67
CA ILE A 247 22.43 3.77 8.46
C ILE A 247 22.46 5.15 9.13
N GLY A 248 21.43 5.98 8.90
CA GLY A 248 21.33 7.30 9.52
C GLY A 248 21.29 7.26 11.04
N THR A 249 20.55 6.32 11.67
CA THR A 249 20.56 6.18 13.15
C THR A 249 21.94 5.77 13.68
N ILE A 250 22.67 4.90 12.97
CA ILE A 250 24.04 4.51 13.35
C ILE A 250 24.95 5.74 13.35
N GLU A 251 24.89 6.56 12.30
CA GLU A 251 25.73 7.77 12.20
C GLU A 251 25.29 8.87 13.19
N LEU A 252 23.99 9.01 13.44
CA LEU A 252 23.45 9.93 14.45
C LEU A 252 23.94 9.56 15.86
N ARG A 253 23.88 8.28 16.23
CA ARG A 253 24.41 7.80 17.51
C ARG A 253 25.89 8.10 17.64
N ALA A 254 26.67 7.83 16.58
CA ALA A 254 28.10 8.11 16.58
C ALA A 254 28.40 9.60 16.77
N ALA A 255 27.65 10.48 16.09
CA ALA A 255 27.81 11.92 16.21
C ALA A 255 27.46 12.47 17.61
N LEU A 256 26.45 11.88 18.26
CA LEU A 256 26.02 12.24 19.61
C LEU A 256 26.82 11.52 20.72
N GLY A 257 27.81 10.69 20.38
CA GLY A 257 28.57 9.90 21.35
C GLY A 257 27.76 8.82 22.08
N MET A 258 26.64 8.40 21.49
CA MET A 258 25.76 7.37 22.04
C MET A 258 26.30 5.97 21.70
N PRO A 259 26.13 4.97 22.60
CA PRO A 259 26.54 3.61 22.30
C PRO A 259 25.71 3.03 21.15
N PRO A 260 26.22 2.01 20.42
CA PRO A 260 25.44 1.32 19.40
C PRO A 260 24.09 0.84 19.93
N HIS A 261 23.08 0.87 19.07
CA HIS A 261 21.73 0.42 19.40
C HIS A 261 21.76 -1.04 19.88
N GLY A 262 21.11 -1.34 21.01
CA GLY A 262 20.97 -2.70 21.55
C GLY A 262 20.02 -3.59 20.73
N PRO A 263 19.61 -4.75 21.26
CA PRO A 263 18.56 -5.57 20.63
C PRO A 263 17.27 -4.78 20.46
N TRP A 264 16.52 -5.06 19.39
CA TRP A 264 15.20 -4.46 19.19
C TRP A 264 14.26 -4.92 20.30
N LYS A 265 13.48 -4.00 20.86
CA LYS A 265 12.57 -4.29 21.97
C LYS A 265 11.11 -4.25 21.49
N ARG A 266 10.26 -5.12 22.08
CA ARG A 266 8.80 -4.99 22.02
C ARG A 266 8.39 -4.05 23.15
N GLU A 267 8.34 -2.75 22.87
CA GLU A 267 7.95 -1.76 23.88
C GLU A 267 6.85 -0.83 23.34
N PRO A 268 5.89 -0.42 24.20
CA PRO A 268 4.82 0.51 23.82
C PRO A 268 5.37 1.88 23.40
N PHE A 269 4.59 2.62 22.61
CA PHE A 269 4.90 4.03 22.34
C PHE A 269 4.83 4.85 23.63
N LEU A 270 5.92 5.57 23.92
CA LEU A 270 6.03 6.45 25.07
C LEU A 270 5.35 7.79 24.80
N LYS A 271 4.64 8.33 25.78
CA LYS A 271 4.05 9.67 25.70
C LYS A 271 5.13 10.75 25.80
N GLU A 272 4.87 11.95 25.29
CA GLU A 272 5.83 13.06 25.32
C GLU A 272 6.27 13.40 26.75
N ASP A 273 5.34 13.40 27.69
CA ASP A 273 5.55 13.57 29.13
C ASP A 273 6.48 12.49 29.71
N GLU A 274 6.38 11.24 29.24
CA GLU A 274 7.30 10.15 29.62
C GLU A 274 8.68 10.36 29.01
N ILE A 275 8.79 10.82 27.75
CA ILE A 275 10.08 11.14 27.12
C ILE A 275 10.77 12.27 27.89
N LEU A 276 10.05 13.35 28.19
CA LEU A 276 10.57 14.52 28.91
C LEU A 276 10.96 14.22 30.36
N ALA A 277 10.33 13.23 30.99
CA ALA A 277 10.66 12.76 32.33
C ALA A 277 12.00 11.99 32.43
N SER A 278 12.69 11.75 31.30
CA SER A 278 13.96 11.01 31.28
C SER A 278 15.04 11.64 32.18
N PRO A 279 15.59 10.90 33.16
CA PRO A 279 16.56 11.44 34.11
C PRO A 279 17.94 11.73 33.50
N THR A 280 18.26 11.14 32.34
CA THR A 280 19.55 11.32 31.65
C THR A 280 19.37 11.66 30.18
N ILE A 281 20.37 12.32 29.57
CA ILE A 281 20.34 12.63 28.14
C ILE A 281 20.37 11.38 27.26
N LYS A 282 21.05 10.32 27.73
CA LYS A 282 21.09 9.02 27.05
C LYS A 282 19.71 8.40 27.00
N GLU A 283 19.00 8.38 28.13
CA GLU A 283 17.65 7.82 28.20
C GLU A 283 16.66 8.69 27.42
N TYR A 284 16.82 10.01 27.46
CA TYR A 284 16.04 10.94 26.62
C TYR A 284 16.22 10.62 25.14
N TYR A 285 17.47 10.44 24.68
CA TYR A 285 17.77 10.08 23.30
C TYR A 285 17.20 8.70 22.93
N GLU A 286 17.38 7.67 23.77
CA GLU A 286 16.85 6.33 23.50
C GLU A 286 15.32 6.35 23.35
N ARG A 287 14.59 7.08 24.21
CA ARG A 287 13.13 7.22 24.10
C ARG A 287 12.71 8.04 22.89
N ARG A 288 13.44 9.12 22.56
CA ARG A 288 13.22 9.90 21.34
C ARG A 288 13.46 9.06 20.08
N GLU A 289 14.54 8.29 20.03
CA GLU A 289 14.86 7.43 18.90
C GLU A 289 13.84 6.29 18.74
N GLN A 290 13.36 5.69 19.83
CA GLN A 290 12.23 4.77 19.80
C GLN A 290 10.98 5.41 19.17
N SER A 291 10.69 6.68 19.50
CA SER A 291 9.56 7.43 18.90
C SER A 291 9.74 7.72 17.39
N LEU A 292 10.98 7.67 16.87
CA LEU A 292 11.27 7.83 15.44
C LEU A 292 11.07 6.55 14.64
N SER A 293 11.11 5.40 15.31
CA SER A 293 11.34 4.13 14.68
C SER A 293 10.04 3.50 14.16
N SER A 294 9.93 3.32 12.85
CA SER A 294 9.01 2.32 12.25
C SER A 294 9.50 0.88 12.45
N MET A 295 10.72 0.72 12.98
CA MET A 295 11.42 -0.54 13.24
C MET A 295 11.11 -1.00 14.67
N ASN A 296 9.87 -1.46 14.88
CA ASN A 296 9.45 -2.11 16.12
C ASN A 296 9.06 -3.58 15.82
N LEU A 297 9.22 -4.44 16.83
CA LEU A 297 8.93 -5.87 16.71
C LEU A 297 7.43 -6.21 16.61
N GLU A 298 6.54 -5.25 16.86
CA GLU A 298 5.09 -5.43 16.74
C GLU A 298 4.55 -5.07 15.35
N ASN A 299 5.37 -4.43 14.52
CA ASN A 299 5.05 -4.13 13.14
C ASN A 299 5.17 -5.42 12.32
N SER A 300 4.03 -5.95 11.90
CA SER A 300 3.94 -7.15 11.02
C SER A 300 4.74 -7.03 9.70
N ARG A 301 5.21 -5.82 9.37
CA ARG A 301 6.02 -5.52 8.17
C ARG A 301 7.47 -5.17 8.49
N PHE A 302 7.93 -5.32 9.74
CA PHE A 302 9.32 -5.13 10.15
C PHE A 302 10.10 -6.44 9.98
N PHE A 303 11.18 -6.40 9.19
CA PHE A 303 11.95 -7.59 8.85
C PHE A 303 13.38 -7.54 9.41
N GLU A 304 13.49 -7.58 10.74
CA GLU A 304 14.77 -7.51 11.48
C GLU A 304 15.88 -8.36 10.86
N LYS A 305 15.55 -9.59 10.45
CA LYS A 305 16.47 -10.60 9.92
C LYS A 305 17.24 -10.13 8.68
N TYR A 306 16.69 -9.22 7.88
CA TYR A 306 17.28 -8.81 6.59
C TYR A 306 18.06 -7.50 6.67
N PHE A 307 17.99 -6.76 7.78
CA PHE A 307 18.68 -5.48 7.94
C PHE A 307 20.21 -5.57 7.77
N PRO A 308 20.91 -6.56 8.35
CA PRO A 308 22.36 -6.64 8.18
C PRO A 308 22.76 -6.74 6.70
N SER A 309 22.08 -7.59 5.92
CA SER A 309 22.33 -7.75 4.48
C SER A 309 21.97 -6.50 3.69
N ALA A 310 20.83 -5.87 3.99
CA ALA A 310 20.40 -4.66 3.31
C ALA A 310 21.33 -3.46 3.57
N VAL A 311 21.77 -3.27 4.82
CA VAL A 311 22.74 -2.23 5.18
C VAL A 311 24.08 -2.49 4.50
N ALA A 312 24.58 -3.73 4.53
CA ALA A 312 25.84 -4.09 3.86
C ALA A 312 25.76 -3.86 2.33
N PHE A 313 24.63 -4.21 1.72
CA PHE A 313 24.39 -3.94 0.30
C PHE A 313 24.43 -2.44 0.01
N LEU A 314 23.71 -1.62 0.79
CA LEU A 314 23.66 -0.17 0.62
C LEU A 314 25.01 0.49 0.85
N ASP A 315 25.76 0.10 1.87
CA ASP A 315 27.11 0.64 2.11
C ASP A 315 28.07 0.35 0.96
N ARG A 316 27.93 -0.82 0.32
CA ARG A 316 28.76 -1.21 -0.81
C ARG A 316 28.32 -0.54 -2.12
N ARG A 317 27.01 -0.54 -2.39
CA ARG A 317 26.45 -0.07 -3.67
C ARG A 317 26.27 1.45 -3.71
N PHE A 318 25.90 2.04 -2.58
CA PHE A 318 25.62 3.47 -2.42
C PHE A 318 26.32 4.03 -1.18
N PRO A 319 27.67 3.99 -1.12
CA PRO A 319 28.42 4.48 0.03
C PRO A 319 28.14 5.95 0.35
N ALA A 320 27.65 6.72 -0.63
CA ALA A 320 27.23 8.11 -0.47
C ALA A 320 26.15 8.30 0.61
N ILE A 321 25.22 7.35 0.79
CA ILE A 321 24.16 7.44 1.82
C ILE A 321 24.78 7.69 3.19
N ARG A 322 25.75 6.86 3.58
CA ARG A 322 26.45 7.00 4.87
C ARG A 322 27.27 8.28 4.94
N LYS A 323 27.93 8.66 3.85
CA LYS A 323 28.74 9.89 3.79
C LYS A 323 27.89 11.15 3.94
N ILE A 324 26.69 11.19 3.35
CA ILE A 324 25.73 12.29 3.48
C ILE A 324 25.33 12.45 4.96
N TYR A 325 24.92 11.37 5.63
CA TYR A 325 24.60 11.44 7.06
C TYR A 325 25.79 11.94 7.90
N ARG A 326 27.00 11.42 7.67
CA ARG A 326 28.22 11.89 8.37
C ARG A 326 28.50 13.37 8.15
N GLN A 327 28.41 13.82 6.90
CA GLN A 327 28.62 15.22 6.55
C GLN A 327 27.61 16.12 7.24
N GLU A 328 26.36 15.69 7.32
CA GLU A 328 25.30 16.47 7.95
C GLU A 328 25.41 16.47 9.48
N PHE A 329 25.94 15.41 10.09
CA PHE A 329 26.08 15.31 11.54
C PHE A 329 27.43 15.79 12.09
N ARG A 330 28.39 16.17 11.24
CA ARG A 330 29.75 16.55 11.65
C ARG A 330 29.84 17.72 12.65
N ASN A 331 28.81 18.54 12.72
CA ASN A 331 28.75 19.75 13.57
C ASN A 331 28.02 19.52 14.89
N ALA A 332 27.69 18.27 15.24
CA ALA A 332 27.07 17.95 16.53
C ALA A 332 27.89 18.54 17.68
N LYS A 333 27.22 19.14 18.68
CA LYS A 333 27.90 19.68 19.86
C LYS A 333 28.65 18.57 20.59
N LYS A 334 29.84 18.89 21.11
CA LYS A 334 30.62 17.99 21.98
C LYS A 334 29.92 17.72 23.31
N VAL A 335 29.17 18.70 23.82
CA VAL A 335 28.32 18.56 25.00
C VAL A 335 26.89 18.45 24.51
N VAL A 336 26.30 17.26 24.67
CA VAL A 336 24.96 16.95 24.18
C VAL A 336 23.94 17.30 25.26
N ASP A 337 23.10 18.28 24.98
CA ASP A 337 21.90 18.62 25.74
C ASP A 337 20.63 18.15 25.01
N ARG A 338 19.45 18.32 25.62
CA ARG A 338 18.18 17.85 25.01
C ARG A 338 17.84 18.60 23.72
N GLU A 339 18.18 19.89 23.65
CA GLU A 339 17.96 20.72 22.47
C GLU A 339 18.80 20.25 21.28
N GLU A 340 20.05 19.88 21.53
CA GLU A 340 20.95 19.29 20.53
C GLU A 340 20.41 17.95 20.03
N VAL A 341 19.91 17.09 20.94
CA VAL A 341 19.27 15.82 20.56
C VAL A 341 18.09 16.06 19.62
N ASP A 342 17.18 16.97 19.99
CA ASP A 342 15.99 17.25 19.18
C ASP A 342 16.35 17.88 17.83
N SER A 343 17.34 18.78 17.81
CA SER A 343 17.88 19.39 16.58
C SER A 343 18.48 18.33 15.64
N MET A 344 19.32 17.46 16.17
CA MET A 344 19.99 16.40 15.40
C MET A 344 19.01 15.33 14.91
N ILE A 345 17.97 15.03 15.69
CA ILE A 345 16.85 14.16 15.27
C ILE A 345 16.05 14.79 14.13
N SER A 346 15.76 16.10 14.22
CA SER A 346 15.08 16.83 13.15
C SER A 346 15.92 16.80 11.86
N LYS A 347 17.22 17.04 11.98
CA LYS A 347 18.17 16.94 10.87
C LYS A 347 18.27 15.54 10.28
N TYR A 348 18.28 14.51 11.12
CA TYR A 348 18.22 13.11 10.68
C TYR A 348 16.96 12.84 9.83
N ARG A 349 15.80 13.35 10.25
CA ARG A 349 14.55 13.21 9.48
C ARG A 349 14.65 13.90 8.13
N ASP A 350 15.14 15.14 8.09
CA ASP A 350 15.29 15.89 6.84
C ASP A 350 16.18 15.18 5.83
N VAL A 351 17.39 14.80 6.25
CA VAL A 351 18.37 14.09 5.41
C VAL A 351 17.82 12.74 4.96
N GLY A 352 17.21 12.00 5.87
CA GLY A 352 16.63 10.69 5.54
C GLY A 352 15.45 10.77 4.58
N MET A 353 14.67 11.86 4.60
CA MET A 353 13.60 12.09 3.63
C MET A 353 14.13 12.42 2.23
N ARG A 354 15.23 13.17 2.14
CA ARG A 354 15.91 13.44 0.85
C ARG A 354 16.47 12.15 0.23
N ILE A 355 17.14 11.32 1.03
CA ILE A 355 17.65 10.02 0.59
C ILE A 355 16.50 9.09 0.20
N LYS A 356 15.42 9.04 1.01
CA LYS A 356 14.22 8.26 0.70
C LYS A 356 13.62 8.64 -0.67
N LYS A 357 13.56 9.93 -0.99
CA LYS A 357 13.08 10.39 -2.30
C LYS A 357 13.94 9.82 -3.43
N ALA A 358 15.26 9.94 -3.34
CA ALA A 358 16.18 9.39 -4.34
C ALA A 358 16.09 7.85 -4.44
N VAL A 359 15.96 7.15 -3.31
CA VAL A 359 15.75 5.69 -3.29
C VAL A 359 14.43 5.28 -3.94
N HIS A 360 13.37 6.06 -3.73
CA HIS A 360 12.07 5.81 -4.34
C HIS A 360 12.13 5.98 -5.87
N GLU A 361 12.72 7.06 -6.35
CA GLU A 361 12.94 7.30 -7.78
C GLU A 361 13.81 6.19 -8.41
N MET A 362 14.85 5.74 -7.71
CA MET A 362 15.66 4.58 -8.12
C MET A 362 14.84 3.29 -8.25
N GLN A 363 13.91 3.06 -7.31
CA GLN A 363 13.04 1.88 -7.34
C GLN A 363 12.05 1.93 -8.51
N GLU A 364 11.46 3.10 -8.80
CA GLU A 364 10.60 3.30 -9.97
C GLU A 364 11.40 3.10 -11.27
N LYS A 365 12.54 3.78 -11.39
CA LYS A 365 13.42 3.67 -12.55
C LYS A 365 13.97 2.25 -12.76
N THR A 366 14.16 1.49 -11.69
CA THR A 366 14.56 0.09 -11.80
C THR A 366 13.53 -0.75 -12.57
N LEU A 367 12.23 -0.47 -12.40
CA LEU A 367 11.17 -1.14 -13.16
C LEU A 367 11.26 -0.80 -14.65
N ASP A 368 11.55 0.47 -14.98
CA ASP A 368 11.76 0.92 -16.35
C ASP A 368 13.03 0.30 -16.96
N CYS A 369 14.13 0.28 -16.22
CA CYS A 369 15.37 -0.40 -16.61
C CYS A 369 15.18 -1.90 -16.88
N TRP A 370 14.30 -2.58 -16.13
CA TRP A 370 13.95 -3.97 -16.40
C TRP A 370 13.15 -4.10 -17.70
N ARG A 371 12.23 -3.16 -17.95
CA ARG A 371 11.45 -3.11 -19.20
C ARG A 371 12.35 -2.89 -20.42
N GLU A 372 13.27 -1.93 -20.35
CA GLU A 372 14.23 -1.63 -21.43
C GLU A 372 15.23 -2.78 -21.68
N ASN A 373 15.71 -3.45 -20.63
CA ASN A 373 16.57 -4.63 -20.78
C ASN A 373 15.81 -5.84 -21.35
N MET A 374 14.53 -6.01 -20.99
CA MET A 374 13.66 -7.02 -21.59
C MET A 374 13.43 -6.71 -23.07
N GLU A 375 13.18 -5.46 -23.46
CA GLU A 375 13.08 -5.02 -24.86
C GLU A 375 14.40 -5.16 -25.65
N GLY A 376 15.54 -4.95 -25.02
CA GLY A 376 16.87 -5.17 -25.60
C GLY A 376 17.16 -6.66 -25.86
N LEU A 377 16.78 -7.53 -24.92
CA LEU A 377 16.80 -8.99 -25.11
C LEU A 377 15.77 -9.43 -26.16
N TYR A 378 14.63 -8.74 -26.25
CA TYR A 378 13.56 -8.96 -27.23
C TYR A 378 13.99 -8.65 -28.67
N LYS A 379 14.78 -7.58 -28.87
CA LYS A 379 15.36 -7.27 -30.18
C LYS A 379 16.43 -8.29 -30.60
N ASN A 380 17.13 -8.89 -29.65
CA ASN A 380 18.12 -9.94 -29.92
C ASN A 380 17.49 -11.34 -30.10
N SER A 381 16.32 -11.62 -29.50
CA SER A 381 15.55 -12.86 -29.72
C SER A 381 14.69 -12.83 -30.98
N LYS A 382 14.36 -11.64 -31.51
CA LYS A 382 13.69 -11.44 -32.80
C LYS A 382 14.45 -12.00 -34.01
N GLY A 383 15.68 -12.49 -33.81
CA GLY A 383 16.46 -13.17 -34.83
C GLY A 383 15.89 -14.50 -35.31
N THR A 384 14.99 -15.15 -34.56
CA THR A 384 14.41 -16.42 -35.06
C THR A 384 13.06 -16.76 -34.40
N VAL A 385 12.03 -16.81 -35.25
CA VAL A 385 10.70 -17.43 -35.06
C VAL A 385 9.63 -16.59 -34.32
N LEU A 386 8.96 -15.68 -35.04
CA LEU A 386 7.78 -14.92 -34.57
C LEU A 386 6.62 -14.93 -35.59
N ALA A 387 6.48 -16.01 -36.38
CA ALA A 387 5.43 -16.11 -37.40
C ALA A 387 4.21 -16.94 -36.96
N ASP A 388 4.39 -17.96 -36.11
CA ASP A 388 3.29 -18.83 -35.71
C ASP A 388 2.60 -18.31 -34.42
N HIS A 389 1.28 -18.16 -34.50
CA HIS A 389 0.34 -17.78 -33.43
C HIS A 389 0.34 -16.30 -32.97
N ALA A 390 0.91 -15.40 -33.77
CA ALA A 390 0.99 -13.98 -33.44
C ALA A 390 -0.39 -13.31 -33.31
N GLU A 391 -1.37 -13.72 -34.12
CA GLU A 391 -2.73 -13.17 -34.09
C GLU A 391 -3.46 -13.55 -32.79
N GLU A 392 -3.36 -14.80 -32.36
CA GLU A 392 -3.99 -15.28 -31.14
C GLU A 392 -3.36 -14.66 -29.89
N LEU A 393 -2.03 -14.49 -29.88
CA LEU A 393 -1.33 -13.81 -28.79
C LEU A 393 -1.71 -12.32 -28.72
N ALA A 394 -1.82 -11.63 -29.86
CA ALA A 394 -2.29 -10.25 -29.92
C ALA A 394 -3.75 -10.11 -29.47
N ASN A 395 -4.62 -11.09 -29.77
CA ASN A 395 -6.01 -11.08 -29.29
C ASN A 395 -6.12 -11.21 -27.76
N ILE A 396 -5.21 -11.98 -27.14
CA ILE A 396 -5.11 -12.05 -25.68
C ILE A 396 -4.59 -10.71 -25.16
N SER A 397 -3.47 -10.21 -25.69
CA SER A 397 -2.81 -9.02 -25.16
C SER A 397 -3.57 -7.71 -25.36
N ASN A 398 -4.43 -7.62 -26.37
CA ASN A 398 -5.31 -6.48 -26.61
C ASN A 398 -6.67 -6.58 -25.88
N SER A 399 -6.93 -7.67 -25.16
CA SER A 399 -8.15 -7.79 -24.37
C SER A 399 -8.06 -7.01 -23.06
N CYS A 400 -9.22 -6.63 -22.54
CA CYS A 400 -9.38 -6.09 -21.20
C CYS A 400 -10.39 -6.95 -20.42
N LEU A 401 -10.08 -7.23 -19.16
CA LEU A 401 -10.96 -7.98 -18.27
C LEU A 401 -11.91 -7.03 -17.55
N SER A 402 -13.21 -7.31 -17.54
CA SER A 402 -14.16 -6.55 -16.71
C SER A 402 -14.07 -6.94 -15.23
N LEU A 403 -14.70 -6.15 -14.34
CA LEU A 403 -14.86 -6.54 -12.93
C LEU A 403 -15.58 -7.89 -12.78
N GLN A 404 -16.56 -8.18 -13.64
CA GLN A 404 -17.24 -9.47 -13.67
C GLN A 404 -16.28 -10.61 -14.04
N ASN A 405 -15.38 -10.39 -15.00
CA ASN A 405 -14.36 -11.38 -15.36
C ASN A 405 -13.37 -11.63 -14.20
N HIS A 406 -13.08 -10.58 -13.41
CA HIS A 406 -12.27 -10.71 -12.19
C HIS A 406 -12.95 -11.58 -11.13
N LEU A 407 -14.27 -11.47 -10.97
CA LEU A 407 -15.03 -12.34 -10.07
C LEU A 407 -15.07 -13.79 -10.58
N GLU A 408 -15.32 -13.99 -11.88
CA GLU A 408 -15.33 -15.30 -12.52
C GLU A 408 -13.99 -16.05 -12.38
N LEU A 409 -12.85 -15.35 -12.56
CA LEU A 409 -11.50 -15.91 -12.40
C LEU A 409 -11.27 -16.55 -11.02
N THR A 410 -11.93 -16.04 -9.98
CA THR A 410 -11.79 -16.53 -8.60
C THR A 410 -12.95 -17.42 -8.17
N GLY A 411 -13.87 -17.74 -9.08
CA GLY A 411 -15.09 -18.49 -8.76
C GLY A 411 -16.02 -17.77 -7.78
N TYR A 412 -16.04 -16.43 -7.80
CA TYR A 412 -16.85 -15.58 -6.90
C TYR A 412 -16.50 -15.69 -5.41
N LEU A 413 -15.37 -16.33 -5.08
CA LEU A 413 -14.92 -16.51 -3.69
C LEU A 413 -14.28 -15.25 -3.08
N LEU A 414 -14.05 -14.20 -3.88
CA LEU A 414 -13.50 -12.92 -3.46
C LEU A 414 -14.45 -11.79 -3.89
N PRO A 415 -15.40 -11.37 -3.03
CA PRO A 415 -16.51 -10.49 -3.42
C PRO A 415 -16.15 -9.00 -3.48
N SER A 416 -14.99 -8.57 -2.96
CA SER A 416 -14.59 -7.16 -2.89
C SER A 416 -13.31 -6.89 -3.68
N TYR A 417 -13.29 -5.84 -4.49
CA TYR A 417 -12.08 -5.43 -5.22
C TYR A 417 -11.13 -4.64 -4.30
N THR A 418 -9.98 -5.23 -4.02
CA THR A 418 -8.85 -4.63 -3.29
C THR A 418 -7.56 -4.86 -4.10
N ALA A 419 -6.49 -4.11 -3.80
CA ALA A 419 -5.17 -4.38 -4.39
C ALA A 419 -4.74 -5.85 -4.18
N LEU A 420 -5.08 -6.43 -3.01
CA LEU A 420 -4.80 -7.82 -2.70
C LEU A 420 -5.57 -8.79 -3.62
N THR A 421 -6.86 -8.56 -3.87
CA THR A 421 -7.64 -9.43 -4.77
C THR A 421 -7.17 -9.33 -6.21
N PHE A 422 -6.73 -8.15 -6.66
CA PHE A 422 -6.12 -7.97 -7.98
C PHE A 422 -4.83 -8.79 -8.12
N THR A 423 -3.94 -8.77 -7.12
CA THR A 423 -2.74 -9.62 -7.11
C THR A 423 -3.07 -11.11 -7.08
N ILE A 424 -4.10 -11.51 -6.33
CA ILE A 424 -4.57 -12.91 -6.29
C ILE A 424 -5.06 -13.35 -7.67
N GLN A 425 -5.81 -12.49 -8.37
CA GLN A 425 -6.31 -12.74 -9.73
C GLN A 425 -5.19 -12.77 -10.76
N TRP A 426 -4.23 -11.86 -10.67
CA TRP A 426 -3.04 -11.82 -11.51
C TRP A 426 -2.32 -13.17 -11.44
N SER A 427 -1.97 -13.58 -10.22
CA SER A 427 -1.26 -14.83 -9.94
C SER A 427 -2.07 -16.05 -10.37
N SER A 428 -3.38 -16.04 -10.16
CA SER A 428 -4.27 -17.15 -10.55
C SER A 428 -4.34 -17.32 -12.08
N THR A 429 -4.33 -16.22 -12.83
CA THR A 429 -4.33 -16.26 -14.30
C THR A 429 -3.03 -16.86 -14.84
N VAL A 430 -1.89 -16.40 -14.34
CA VAL A 430 -0.56 -16.92 -14.74
C VAL A 430 -0.42 -18.41 -14.38
N LEU A 431 -0.85 -18.80 -13.17
CA LEU A 431 -0.84 -20.19 -12.73
C LEU A 431 -1.78 -21.08 -13.52
N ALA A 432 -2.96 -20.59 -13.89
CA ALA A 432 -3.92 -21.34 -14.69
C ALA A 432 -3.38 -21.58 -16.10
N GLN A 433 -2.78 -20.58 -16.75
CA GLN A 433 -2.09 -20.75 -18.02
C GLN A 433 -0.94 -21.76 -17.93
N PHE A 434 -0.09 -21.64 -16.90
CA PHE A 434 1.00 -22.59 -16.64
C PHE A 434 0.43 -24.02 -16.54
N ARG A 435 -0.67 -24.17 -15.79
CA ARG A 435 -1.34 -25.45 -15.57
C ARG A 435 -1.96 -26.03 -16.83
N ILE A 436 -2.60 -25.21 -17.67
CA ILE A 436 -3.11 -25.65 -18.97
C ILE A 436 -1.97 -26.25 -19.79
N GLY A 437 -0.84 -25.53 -19.93
CA GLY A 437 0.28 -26.05 -20.70
C GLY A 437 0.91 -27.31 -20.09
N ALA A 438 1.02 -27.38 -18.76
CA ALA A 438 1.56 -28.56 -18.07
C ALA A 438 0.65 -29.78 -18.30
N MET A 439 -0.67 -29.60 -18.27
CA MET A 439 -1.63 -30.67 -18.58
C MET A 439 -1.44 -31.21 -20.00
N GLU A 440 -1.29 -30.32 -20.99
CA GLU A 440 -1.10 -30.74 -22.38
C GLU A 440 0.29 -31.36 -22.61
N LEU A 441 1.34 -30.88 -21.92
CA LEU A 441 2.67 -31.49 -21.94
C LEU A 441 2.66 -32.91 -21.35
N ARG A 442 2.00 -33.09 -20.20
CA ARG A 442 1.85 -34.42 -19.57
C ARG A 442 1.10 -35.37 -20.49
N ALA A 443 0.02 -34.91 -21.10
CA ALA A 443 -0.75 -35.70 -22.07
C ALA A 443 0.13 -36.13 -23.26
N ALA A 444 0.92 -35.21 -23.82
CA ALA A 444 1.82 -35.50 -24.94
C ALA A 444 2.94 -36.50 -24.59
N LEU A 445 3.44 -36.46 -23.36
CA LEU A 445 4.48 -37.37 -22.85
C LEU A 445 3.91 -38.68 -22.25
N GLY A 446 2.59 -38.89 -22.26
CA GLY A 446 1.95 -40.06 -21.65
C GLY A 446 2.09 -40.12 -20.12
N MET A 447 2.29 -38.97 -19.47
CA MET A 447 2.41 -38.86 -18.01
C MET A 447 1.02 -38.78 -17.36
N PRO A 448 0.82 -39.36 -16.16
CA PRO A 448 -0.45 -39.29 -15.45
C PRO A 448 -0.78 -37.84 -15.07
N PRO A 449 -2.06 -37.46 -14.91
CA PRO A 449 -2.46 -36.13 -14.46
C PRO A 449 -1.73 -35.71 -13.18
N HIS A 450 -1.49 -34.40 -13.05
CA HIS A 450 -0.76 -33.85 -11.91
C HIS A 450 -1.55 -34.03 -10.61
N GLY A 451 -0.86 -34.39 -9.51
CA GLY A 451 -1.44 -34.45 -8.16
C GLY A 451 -1.49 -33.08 -7.46
N PRO A 452 -1.68 -33.00 -6.14
CA PRO A 452 -1.50 -31.76 -5.39
C PRO A 452 -0.05 -31.28 -5.46
N TRP A 453 0.21 -29.97 -5.47
CA TRP A 453 1.58 -29.45 -5.48
C TRP A 453 2.22 -29.74 -4.11
N LYS A 454 3.40 -30.36 -4.14
CA LYS A 454 4.20 -30.58 -2.92
C LYS A 454 4.91 -29.28 -2.56
N ARG A 455 5.02 -29.00 -1.25
CA ARG A 455 5.68 -27.80 -0.71
C ARG A 455 7.12 -27.69 -1.23
N GLU A 456 7.51 -26.49 -1.63
CA GLU A 456 8.73 -26.21 -2.39
C GLU A 456 10.01 -26.61 -1.66
N THR A 457 10.77 -27.50 -2.28
CA THR A 457 12.22 -27.62 -2.10
C THR A 457 12.83 -27.39 -3.47
N ILE A 458 13.69 -26.38 -3.59
CA ILE A 458 14.51 -26.16 -4.79
C ILE A 458 15.36 -27.42 -4.99
N LEU A 459 15.08 -28.17 -6.06
CA LEU A 459 15.86 -29.36 -6.40
C LEU A 459 17.17 -28.91 -7.07
N LYS A 460 18.30 -29.48 -6.63
CA LYS A 460 19.58 -29.27 -7.32
C LYS A 460 19.58 -30.08 -8.61
N GLU A 461 20.34 -29.63 -9.62
CA GLU A 461 20.46 -30.33 -10.90
C GLU A 461 20.95 -31.79 -10.71
N GLU A 462 21.86 -32.00 -9.75
CA GLU A 462 22.34 -33.33 -9.32
C GLU A 462 21.18 -34.24 -8.88
N ASP A 463 20.24 -33.71 -8.11
CA ASP A 463 19.07 -34.44 -7.66
C ASP A 463 18.16 -34.75 -8.86
N ILE A 464 17.95 -33.82 -9.79
CA ILE A 464 17.12 -34.07 -10.98
C ILE A 464 17.74 -35.22 -11.82
N LEU A 465 19.05 -35.17 -12.07
CA LEU A 465 19.77 -36.17 -12.87
C LEU A 465 19.82 -37.55 -12.21
N ALA A 466 19.78 -37.61 -10.88
CA ALA A 466 19.77 -38.84 -10.09
C ALA A 466 18.42 -39.59 -10.11
N ALA A 467 17.40 -39.10 -10.83
CA ALA A 467 16.10 -39.76 -10.91
C ALA A 467 16.20 -41.19 -11.51
N PRO A 468 15.71 -42.24 -10.83
CA PRO A 468 15.85 -43.63 -11.27
C PRO A 468 14.92 -44.00 -12.44
N THR A 469 13.90 -43.19 -12.73
CA THR A 469 12.96 -43.45 -13.83
C THR A 469 12.71 -42.18 -14.66
N ILE A 470 12.27 -42.33 -15.92
CA ILE A 470 11.88 -41.19 -16.76
C ILE A 470 10.68 -40.43 -16.16
N LYS A 471 9.75 -41.14 -15.55
CA LYS A 471 8.61 -40.53 -14.83
C LYS A 471 9.11 -39.61 -13.70
N GLU A 472 10.00 -40.12 -12.87
CA GLU A 472 10.54 -39.35 -11.75
C GLU A 472 11.46 -38.22 -12.22
N TYR A 473 12.19 -38.43 -13.31
CA TYR A 473 12.99 -37.38 -13.97
C TYR A 473 12.10 -36.22 -14.44
N TYR A 474 10.99 -36.54 -15.11
CA TYR A 474 10.00 -35.56 -15.54
C TYR A 474 9.35 -34.83 -14.35
N GLU A 475 8.93 -35.55 -13.30
CA GLU A 475 8.36 -34.94 -12.10
C GLU A 475 9.34 -33.96 -11.42
N ARG A 476 10.63 -34.30 -11.35
CA ARG A 476 11.67 -33.40 -10.81
C ARG A 476 11.93 -32.18 -11.72
N ARG A 477 11.92 -32.36 -13.06
CA ARG A 477 12.04 -31.26 -14.04
C ARG A 477 10.83 -30.31 -14.00
N GLU A 478 9.63 -30.85 -13.95
CA GLU A 478 8.39 -30.06 -13.84
C GLU A 478 8.34 -29.31 -12.49
N GLN A 479 8.77 -29.93 -11.39
CA GLN A 479 8.91 -29.27 -10.10
C GLN A 479 9.95 -28.13 -10.14
N SER A 480 11.04 -28.29 -10.90
CA SER A 480 12.02 -27.22 -11.14
C SER A 480 11.42 -26.06 -11.95
N LEU A 481 10.59 -26.34 -12.97
CA LEU A 481 9.84 -25.30 -13.69
C LEU A 481 8.91 -24.51 -12.76
N ILE A 482 8.16 -25.22 -11.93
CA ILE A 482 7.27 -24.65 -10.90
C ILE A 482 8.06 -23.74 -9.95
N SER A 483 9.19 -24.21 -9.44
CA SER A 483 10.06 -23.45 -8.54
C SER A 483 10.59 -22.17 -9.21
N SER A 484 10.81 -22.21 -10.53
CA SER A 484 11.24 -21.04 -11.31
C SER A 484 10.15 -19.96 -11.47
N LEU A 485 8.88 -20.28 -11.20
CA LEU A 485 7.80 -19.28 -11.15
C LEU A 485 7.84 -18.43 -9.88
N ASN A 486 8.62 -18.80 -8.85
CA ASN A 486 8.79 -18.03 -7.60
C ASN A 486 7.45 -17.64 -6.92
N LEU A 487 6.48 -18.56 -6.91
CA LEU A 487 5.17 -18.34 -6.29
C LEU A 487 5.10 -19.07 -4.95
N ASP A 488 5.61 -18.41 -3.92
CA ASP A 488 5.69 -18.84 -2.50
C ASP A 488 4.35 -19.26 -1.85
N ASN A 489 3.25 -19.32 -2.60
CA ASN A 489 1.94 -19.71 -2.09
C ASN A 489 1.07 -20.45 -3.12
N THR A 490 1.67 -21.27 -3.97
CA THR A 490 0.96 -22.13 -4.94
C THR A 490 -0.22 -22.90 -4.28
N GLN A 491 -0.07 -23.36 -3.04
CA GLN A 491 -1.16 -23.99 -2.25
C GLN A 491 -2.28 -23.02 -1.84
N PHE A 492 -2.00 -21.74 -1.58
CA PHE A 492 -3.05 -20.74 -1.29
C PHE A 492 -3.90 -20.43 -2.53
N PHE A 493 -3.27 -20.47 -3.71
CA PHE A 493 -3.94 -20.22 -4.99
C PHE A 493 -4.60 -21.46 -5.59
N GLU A 494 -4.23 -22.67 -5.17
CA GLU A 494 -4.76 -23.95 -5.68
C GLU A 494 -6.30 -23.98 -5.70
N LYS A 495 -6.96 -23.39 -4.70
CA LYS A 495 -8.43 -23.35 -4.64
C LYS A 495 -9.08 -22.51 -5.77
N TYR A 496 -8.34 -21.58 -6.37
CA TYR A 496 -8.82 -20.73 -7.46
C TYR A 496 -8.43 -21.26 -8.84
N ILE A 497 -7.42 -22.15 -8.93
CA ILE A 497 -6.90 -22.68 -10.20
C ILE A 497 -8.00 -23.31 -11.07
N PRO A 498 -8.91 -24.16 -10.55
CA PRO A 498 -9.96 -24.76 -11.39
C PRO A 498 -10.87 -23.70 -12.05
N SER A 499 -11.29 -22.69 -11.30
CA SER A 499 -12.11 -21.59 -11.80
C SER A 499 -11.35 -20.75 -12.82
N ALA A 500 -10.08 -20.46 -12.56
CA ALA A 500 -9.23 -19.70 -13.47
C ALA A 500 -8.94 -20.46 -14.78
N ILE A 501 -8.73 -21.78 -14.72
CA ILE A 501 -8.60 -22.63 -15.93
C ILE A 501 -9.91 -22.61 -16.72
N ALA A 502 -11.06 -22.82 -16.05
CA ALA A 502 -12.36 -22.81 -16.72
C ALA A 502 -12.65 -21.45 -17.38
N PHE A 503 -12.29 -20.35 -16.72
CA PHE A 503 -12.38 -19.01 -17.26
C PHE A 503 -11.49 -18.85 -18.50
N LEU A 504 -10.21 -19.24 -18.43
CA LEU A 504 -9.27 -19.13 -19.55
C LEU A 504 -9.67 -20.01 -20.73
N ASP A 505 -10.11 -21.25 -20.50
CA ASP A 505 -10.58 -22.14 -21.56
C ASP A 505 -11.82 -21.54 -22.28
N LYS A 506 -12.71 -20.88 -21.54
CA LYS A 506 -13.90 -20.22 -22.08
C LYS A 506 -13.54 -18.94 -22.84
N ARG A 507 -12.68 -18.10 -22.27
CA ARG A 507 -12.39 -16.76 -22.79
C ARG A 507 -11.31 -16.76 -23.87
N PHE A 508 -10.31 -17.62 -23.73
CA PHE A 508 -9.15 -17.73 -24.60
C PHE A 508 -8.85 -19.20 -24.96
N PRO A 509 -9.76 -19.89 -25.66
CA PRO A 509 -9.61 -21.31 -26.01
C PRO A 509 -8.33 -21.61 -26.80
N ALA A 510 -7.78 -20.61 -27.50
CA ALA A 510 -6.53 -20.71 -28.24
C ALA A 510 -5.32 -21.12 -27.38
N ILE A 511 -5.29 -20.76 -26.09
CA ILE A 511 -4.17 -21.08 -25.18
C ILE A 511 -3.91 -22.60 -25.19
N ARG A 512 -4.97 -23.38 -24.96
CA ARG A 512 -4.89 -24.84 -24.95
C ARG A 512 -4.61 -25.42 -26.33
N GLY A 513 -5.20 -24.84 -27.37
CA GLY A 513 -5.00 -25.27 -28.76
C GLY A 513 -3.54 -25.19 -29.19
N ILE A 514 -2.87 -24.10 -28.85
CA ILE A 514 -1.46 -23.86 -29.18
C ILE A 514 -0.55 -24.82 -28.43
N TYR A 515 -0.74 -25.03 -27.12
CA TYR A 515 0.03 -26.05 -26.39
C TYR A 515 -0.11 -27.45 -27.03
N ARG A 516 -1.32 -27.84 -27.43
CA ARG A 516 -1.56 -29.12 -28.12
C ARG A 516 -0.83 -29.22 -29.45
N GLN A 517 -0.85 -28.16 -30.24
CA GLN A 517 -0.16 -28.11 -31.52
C GLN A 517 1.35 -28.21 -31.33
N GLU A 518 1.89 -27.45 -30.38
CA GLU A 518 3.32 -27.40 -30.09
C GLU A 518 3.86 -28.73 -29.55
N PHE A 519 3.04 -29.50 -28.83
CA PHE A 519 3.43 -30.79 -28.27
C PHE A 519 3.04 -32.00 -29.14
N ARG A 520 2.40 -31.80 -30.30
CA ARG A 520 1.89 -32.88 -31.17
C ARG A 520 2.98 -33.86 -31.64
N ASN A 521 4.23 -33.41 -31.75
CA ASN A 521 5.35 -34.18 -32.29
C ASN A 521 6.22 -34.86 -31.21
N ALA A 522 5.74 -34.98 -29.97
CA ALA A 522 6.46 -35.73 -28.94
C ALA A 522 6.80 -37.15 -29.45
N LYS A 523 8.05 -37.60 -29.25
CA LYS A 523 8.48 -38.94 -29.67
C LYS A 523 7.60 -40.01 -28.99
N LYS A 524 7.31 -41.10 -29.72
CA LYS A 524 6.58 -42.27 -29.16
C LYS A 524 7.32 -42.96 -28.01
N VAL A 525 8.65 -42.87 -27.98
CA VAL A 525 9.50 -43.33 -26.88
C VAL A 525 10.01 -42.10 -26.16
N VAL A 526 9.67 -41.97 -24.87
CA VAL A 526 10.06 -40.83 -24.04
C VAL A 526 11.34 -41.17 -23.28
N ASP A 527 12.45 -40.58 -23.69
CA ASP A 527 13.74 -40.59 -22.99
C ASP A 527 14.00 -39.23 -22.31
N ARG A 528 15.13 -39.10 -21.59
CA ARG A 528 15.48 -37.86 -20.88
C ARG A 528 15.67 -36.68 -21.83
N GLU A 529 16.25 -36.91 -23.01
CA GLU A 529 16.46 -35.89 -24.03
C GLU A 529 15.12 -35.35 -24.56
N THR A 530 14.15 -36.24 -24.79
CA THR A 530 12.79 -35.87 -25.20
C THR A 530 12.10 -35.06 -24.12
N VAL A 531 12.26 -35.43 -22.84
CA VAL A 531 11.74 -34.65 -21.71
C VAL A 531 12.35 -33.26 -21.70
N ASP A 532 13.67 -33.13 -21.76
CA ASP A 532 14.36 -31.83 -21.69
C ASP A 532 14.00 -30.94 -22.88
N SER A 533 13.94 -31.50 -24.09
CA SER A 533 13.51 -30.79 -25.30
C SER A 533 12.07 -30.27 -25.17
N MET A 534 11.15 -31.10 -24.68
CA MET A 534 9.74 -30.72 -24.52
C MET A 534 9.53 -29.72 -23.36
N ILE A 535 10.33 -29.82 -22.30
CA ILE A 535 10.38 -28.86 -21.19
C ILE A 535 10.91 -27.50 -21.66
N SER A 536 11.96 -27.49 -22.49
CA SER A 536 12.46 -26.27 -23.13
C SER A 536 11.38 -25.63 -24.01
N LYS A 537 10.74 -26.43 -24.86
CA LYS A 537 9.65 -25.97 -25.72
C LYS A 537 8.46 -25.44 -24.93
N TYR A 538 8.11 -26.10 -23.83
CA TYR A 538 7.09 -25.63 -22.90
C TYR A 538 7.44 -24.24 -22.33
N ARG A 539 8.69 -24.02 -21.92
CA ARG A 539 9.16 -22.73 -21.41
C ARG A 539 8.99 -21.63 -22.47
N ASP A 540 9.35 -21.92 -23.72
CA ASP A 540 9.24 -20.96 -24.82
C ASP A 540 7.78 -20.59 -25.12
N VAL A 541 6.88 -21.58 -25.18
CA VAL A 541 5.43 -21.36 -25.37
C VAL A 541 4.84 -20.62 -24.18
N PHE A 542 5.20 -21.02 -22.95
CA PHE A 542 4.73 -20.38 -21.73
C PHE A 542 5.15 -18.91 -21.66
N ASN A 543 6.41 -18.59 -21.99
CA ASN A 543 6.91 -17.23 -21.98
C ASN A 543 6.12 -16.32 -22.95
N ARG A 544 5.83 -16.80 -24.16
CA ARG A 544 5.00 -16.08 -25.15
C ARG A 544 3.61 -15.75 -24.60
N PHE A 545 2.95 -16.72 -23.98
CA PHE A 545 1.64 -16.47 -23.37
C PHE A 545 1.72 -15.61 -22.13
N ASN A 546 2.75 -15.78 -21.30
CA ASN A 546 2.91 -15.01 -20.07
C ASN A 546 3.09 -13.52 -20.40
N GLU A 547 3.80 -13.20 -21.48
CA GLU A 547 3.91 -11.84 -22.01
C GLU A 547 2.53 -11.30 -22.43
N ALA A 548 1.79 -12.03 -23.27
CA ALA A 548 0.46 -11.61 -23.72
C ALA A 548 -0.55 -11.43 -22.55
N VAL A 549 -0.51 -12.33 -21.55
CA VAL A 549 -1.37 -12.25 -20.36
C VAL A 549 -0.96 -11.09 -19.44
N THR A 550 0.35 -10.83 -19.29
CA THR A 550 0.85 -9.68 -18.54
C THR A 550 0.36 -8.38 -19.19
N GLU A 551 0.53 -8.24 -20.51
CA GLU A 551 0.09 -7.05 -21.26
C GLU A 551 -1.44 -6.86 -21.17
N MET A 552 -2.22 -7.93 -21.29
CA MET A 552 -3.68 -7.90 -21.07
C MET A 552 -4.05 -7.37 -19.67
N GLN A 553 -3.31 -7.79 -18.64
CA GLN A 553 -3.57 -7.38 -17.26
C GLN A 553 -3.16 -5.92 -17.00
N GLU A 554 -2.06 -5.45 -17.61
CA GLU A 554 -1.69 -4.03 -17.59
C GLU A 554 -2.74 -3.17 -18.29
N LYS A 555 -3.14 -3.53 -19.52
CA LYS A 555 -4.22 -2.84 -20.25
C LYS A 555 -5.55 -2.88 -19.53
N THR A 556 -5.83 -3.92 -18.75
CA THR A 556 -7.04 -3.98 -17.93
C THR A 556 -7.08 -2.82 -16.93
N VAL A 557 -5.95 -2.47 -16.31
CA VAL A 557 -5.85 -1.31 -15.40
C VAL A 557 -6.15 -0.01 -16.15
N ASP A 558 -5.65 0.14 -17.37
CA ASP A 558 -5.85 1.33 -18.20
C ASP A 558 -7.28 1.44 -18.74
N CYS A 559 -7.85 0.34 -19.24
CA CYS A 559 -9.26 0.23 -19.65
C CYS A 559 -10.23 0.63 -18.53
N TRP A 560 -9.88 0.33 -17.27
CA TRP A 560 -10.70 0.73 -16.13
C TRP A 560 -10.52 2.20 -15.77
N ARG A 561 -9.32 2.74 -16.00
CA ARG A 561 -9.02 4.17 -15.83
C ARG A 561 -9.78 5.01 -16.85
N GLU A 562 -9.91 4.55 -18.09
CA GLU A 562 -10.67 5.23 -19.15
C GLU A 562 -12.18 5.20 -18.90
N LYS A 563 -12.74 4.05 -18.51
CA LYS A 563 -14.17 3.94 -18.12
C LYS A 563 -14.56 4.72 -16.86
N LYS A 564 -13.58 5.19 -16.09
CA LYS A 564 -13.79 6.11 -14.94
C LYS A 564 -14.32 7.48 -15.39
N SER A 565 -14.12 7.85 -16.67
CA SER A 565 -14.68 9.07 -17.26
C SER A 565 -16.18 8.99 -17.59
N GLU A 566 -16.80 7.79 -17.55
CA GLU A 566 -18.22 7.56 -17.85
C GLU A 566 -19.08 7.18 -16.61
N GLY A 567 -18.55 7.36 -15.38
CA GLY A 567 -19.42 7.60 -14.21
C GLY A 567 -19.88 6.40 -13.37
N LEU A 568 -19.10 5.31 -13.23
CA LEU A 568 -19.52 4.21 -12.32
C LEU A 568 -18.49 3.64 -11.31
N PHE A 569 -17.32 4.25 -11.13
CA PHE A 569 -16.29 3.74 -10.19
C PHE A 569 -15.74 4.79 -9.20
N GLY A 570 -16.64 5.53 -8.55
CA GLY A 570 -16.29 6.43 -7.44
C GLY A 570 -15.92 5.74 -6.12
N LEU A 571 -16.00 4.40 -6.03
CA LEU A 571 -15.96 3.66 -4.74
C LEU A 571 -14.66 2.89 -4.45
N LEU A 572 -13.66 2.87 -5.33
CA LEU A 572 -12.49 1.98 -5.18
C LEU A 572 -11.14 2.64 -4.84
N GLY A 573 -11.10 3.93 -4.48
CA GLY A 573 -9.98 4.51 -3.73
C GLY A 573 -8.56 4.19 -4.25
N LEU A 574 -8.37 4.10 -5.57
CA LEU A 574 -7.06 4.09 -6.21
C LEU A 574 -6.77 5.54 -6.63
N GLY A 575 -6.04 6.23 -5.77
CA GLY A 575 -5.48 7.56 -5.91
C GLY A 575 -4.34 7.70 -4.91
#